data_AF-A0A833UZJ6-F1
#
_entry.id   AF-A0A833UZJ6-F1
#
_cell.length_a   1.000
_cell.length_b   1.000
_cell.length_c   1.000
_cell.angle_alpha   90.00
_cell.angle_beta   90.00
_cell.angle_gamma   90.00
#
_symmetry.space_group_name_H-M   'P 1'
#
loop_
_entity.id
_entity.type
_entity.pdbx_description
1 polymer ?
#
loop_
_entity_poly.entity_id
_entity_poly.type
_entity_poly.pdbx_seq_one_letter_code
_entity_poly.pdbx_strand_id
1 'polypeptide(L)'
;MEASVGAVEHIISYSFTDKTLLEEALTHSSYTDFPSYQRLEFVGDAALGLAFTNYVFLAYPHLDPGQLSLLRASNISTEKLARVAVRHRLYRYLRHKSAAIDDKVKEFVDAVSKEDDTAIYGGTVKAPKILADIVESVAAAIYIDINFDLQRLWVIFRGLLEPIITLEELQQQPQPVTMLFELCQKQGKRVDIKHWRKGAKNIASVYVNGVFVASGSSEQKEMSKLNAAKQALHKLSQSMPINIGPPQFSVELNGSFEIEGAKQKLHELCSMKKWPKPIYRIEKDAGPPHERKFVCSVQVATIGGTFSMLGDEKSRIKEADSSAASYLIRALHESNYL
;
A
#
# COMPACT_ATOMS: atom_id res chain seq x y z
N MET A 1 25.45 29.01 -8.05
CA MET A 1 25.05 27.61 -8.23
C MET A 1 25.96 26.68 -7.44
N GLU A 2 27.29 26.86 -7.52
CA GLU A 2 28.28 26.07 -6.77
C GLU A 2 27.98 25.91 -5.27
N ALA A 3 27.57 26.98 -4.58
CA ALA A 3 27.21 26.91 -3.16
C ALA A 3 25.97 26.03 -2.89
N SER A 4 24.98 26.04 -3.79
CA SER A 4 23.79 25.18 -3.69
C SER A 4 24.13 23.72 -3.98
N VAL A 5 24.95 23.48 -5.00
CA VAL A 5 25.43 22.13 -5.37
C VAL A 5 26.22 21.54 -4.20
N GLY A 6 27.22 22.24 -3.67
CA GLY A 6 28.02 21.75 -2.55
C GLY A 6 27.21 21.50 -1.27
N ALA A 7 26.17 22.30 -1.02
CA ALA A 7 25.28 22.06 0.10
C ALA A 7 24.44 20.79 -0.08
N VAL A 8 23.91 20.54 -1.29
CA VAL A 8 23.16 19.31 -1.57
C VAL A 8 24.08 18.09 -1.57
N GLU A 9 25.28 18.17 -2.13
CA GLU A 9 26.32 17.12 -2.02
C GLU A 9 26.58 16.71 -0.57
N HIS A 10 26.63 17.69 0.35
CA HIS A 10 26.77 17.43 1.78
C HIS A 10 25.54 16.75 2.39
N ILE A 11 24.33 17.21 2.05
CA ILE A 11 23.07 16.62 2.51
C ILE A 11 22.97 15.13 2.12
N ILE A 12 23.31 14.81 0.87
CA ILE A 12 23.22 13.44 0.35
C ILE A 12 24.47 12.60 0.64
N SER A 13 25.52 13.20 1.22
CA SER A 13 26.82 12.56 1.46
C SER A 13 27.44 11.92 0.21
N TYR A 14 27.31 12.59 -0.94
CA TYR A 14 27.83 12.16 -2.24
C TYR A 14 28.39 13.34 -3.03
N SER A 15 29.57 13.17 -3.60
CA SER A 15 30.19 14.16 -4.49
C SER A 15 30.06 13.72 -5.93
N PHE A 16 29.43 14.56 -6.74
CA PHE A 16 29.19 14.29 -8.15
C PHE A 16 30.47 14.42 -8.97
N THR A 17 30.64 13.49 -9.92
CA THR A 17 31.65 13.62 -10.97
C THR A 17 31.22 14.69 -11.96
N ASP A 18 29.97 14.62 -12.42
CA ASP A 18 29.33 15.66 -13.22
C ASP A 18 28.31 16.45 -12.39
N LYS A 19 28.74 17.62 -11.91
CA LYS A 19 27.90 18.53 -11.11
C LYS A 19 26.71 19.08 -11.89
N THR A 20 26.76 19.10 -13.24
CA THR A 20 25.67 19.62 -14.06
C THR A 20 24.41 18.76 -13.94
N LEU A 21 24.54 17.45 -13.64
CA LEU A 21 23.42 16.56 -13.35
C LEU A 21 22.62 17.02 -12.12
N LEU A 22 23.32 17.42 -11.05
CA LEU A 22 22.67 17.96 -9.86
C LEU A 22 22.06 19.34 -10.12
N GLU A 23 22.70 20.16 -10.96
CA GLU A 23 22.13 21.44 -11.36
C GLU A 23 20.82 21.28 -12.14
N GLU A 24 20.76 20.34 -13.08
CA GLU A 24 19.53 19.99 -13.82
C GLU A 24 18.46 19.43 -12.86
N ALA A 25 18.84 18.52 -11.96
CA ALA A 25 17.92 17.89 -11.00
C ALA A 25 17.21 18.91 -10.10
N LEU A 26 17.86 20.04 -9.80
CA LEU A 26 17.33 21.11 -8.95
C LEU A 26 16.67 22.24 -9.77
N THR A 27 16.44 22.07 -11.07
CA THR A 27 15.91 23.13 -11.94
C THR A 27 14.50 22.84 -12.44
N HIS A 28 13.53 23.67 -12.05
CA HIS A 28 12.14 23.55 -12.52
C HIS A 28 11.98 24.16 -13.93
N SER A 29 10.99 23.67 -14.69
CA SER A 29 10.71 24.10 -16.08
C SER A 29 10.34 25.58 -16.25
N SER A 30 9.94 26.27 -15.17
CA SER A 30 9.75 27.73 -15.19
C SER A 30 11.06 28.52 -15.28
N TYR A 31 12.21 27.85 -15.09
CA TYR A 31 13.53 28.42 -15.25
C TYR A 31 14.06 28.10 -16.66
N THR A 32 13.50 28.78 -17.65
CA THR A 32 13.59 28.46 -19.10
C THR A 32 14.99 28.41 -19.71
N ASP A 33 15.98 29.04 -19.08
CA ASP A 33 17.31 29.21 -19.65
C ASP A 33 18.19 27.94 -19.50
N PHE A 34 17.67 26.88 -18.85
CA PHE A 34 18.40 25.68 -18.49
C PHE A 34 17.53 24.41 -18.63
N PRO A 35 18.15 23.23 -18.79
CA PRO A 35 17.45 21.95 -18.73
C PRO A 35 16.67 21.80 -17.41
N SER A 36 15.45 21.30 -17.50
CA SER A 36 14.61 21.06 -16.32
C SER A 36 14.75 19.63 -15.82
N TYR A 37 14.50 19.42 -14.52
CA TYR A 37 14.58 18.13 -13.85
C TYR A 37 13.69 17.03 -14.44
N GLN A 38 12.71 17.34 -15.30
CA GLN A 38 11.62 16.41 -15.69
C GLN A 38 12.12 15.11 -16.35
N ARG A 39 13.22 15.15 -17.11
CA ARG A 39 13.81 13.93 -17.68
C ARG A 39 14.49 13.07 -16.61
N LEU A 40 15.12 13.73 -15.65
CA LEU A 40 15.71 13.07 -14.49
C LEU A 40 14.63 12.50 -13.57
N GLU A 41 13.54 13.23 -13.27
CA GLU A 41 12.37 12.71 -12.54
C GLU A 41 11.88 11.39 -13.13
N PHE A 42 11.67 11.35 -14.45
CA PHE A 42 11.21 10.14 -15.14
C PHE A 42 12.12 8.93 -14.91
N VAL A 43 13.44 9.11 -14.97
CA VAL A 43 14.41 8.05 -14.69
C VAL A 43 14.42 7.71 -13.19
N GLY A 44 14.31 8.73 -12.36
CA GLY A 44 14.39 8.66 -10.91
C GLY A 44 13.27 7.87 -10.28
N ASP A 45 12.02 8.09 -10.72
CA ASP A 45 10.85 7.33 -10.28
C ASP A 45 11.06 5.82 -10.50
N ALA A 46 11.49 5.43 -11.71
CA ALA A 46 11.77 4.03 -12.04
C ALA A 46 12.96 3.45 -11.26
N ALA A 47 14.08 4.18 -11.20
CA ALA A 47 15.29 3.72 -10.54
C ALA A 47 15.11 3.61 -9.02
N LEU A 48 14.55 4.63 -8.38
CA LEU A 48 14.30 4.65 -6.95
C LEU A 48 13.25 3.60 -6.55
N GLY A 49 12.18 3.46 -7.35
CA GLY A 49 11.17 2.43 -7.16
C GLY A 49 11.75 1.02 -7.22
N LEU A 50 12.63 0.74 -8.19
CA LEU A 50 13.29 -0.56 -8.31
C LEU A 50 14.33 -0.79 -7.21
N ALA A 51 15.14 0.21 -6.86
CA ALA A 51 16.12 0.13 -5.77
C ALA A 51 15.43 -0.21 -4.44
N PHE A 52 14.35 0.49 -4.11
CA PHE A 52 13.55 0.22 -2.91
C PHE A 52 12.89 -1.16 -2.98
N THR A 53 12.33 -1.54 -4.14
CA THR A 53 11.71 -2.87 -4.33
C THR A 53 12.72 -4.00 -4.09
N ASN A 54 13.94 -3.87 -4.61
CA ASN A 54 15.02 -4.84 -4.37
C ASN A 54 15.38 -4.92 -2.89
N TYR A 55 15.47 -3.77 -2.20
CA TYR A 55 15.72 -3.74 -0.77
C TYR A 55 14.64 -4.49 0.02
N VAL A 56 13.36 -4.19 -0.18
CA VAL A 56 12.29 -4.85 0.58
C VAL A 56 12.15 -6.33 0.23
N PHE A 57 12.35 -6.71 -1.02
CA PHE A 57 12.32 -8.12 -1.43
C PHE A 57 13.40 -8.94 -0.72
N LEU A 58 14.60 -8.38 -0.57
CA LEU A 58 15.72 -9.05 0.11
C LEU A 58 15.61 -8.98 1.63
N ALA A 59 15.17 -7.85 2.18
CA ALA A 59 15.05 -7.66 3.62
C ALA A 59 13.89 -8.48 4.22
N TYR A 60 12.86 -8.78 3.43
CA TYR A 60 11.64 -9.44 3.89
C TYR A 60 11.25 -10.65 3.01
N PRO A 61 12.03 -11.75 3.01
CA PRO A 61 11.87 -12.87 2.09
C PRO A 61 10.59 -13.69 2.28
N HIS A 62 9.86 -13.46 3.38
CA HIS A 62 8.64 -14.21 3.75
C HIS A 62 7.35 -13.42 3.56
N LEU A 63 7.44 -12.13 3.18
CA LEU A 63 6.24 -11.33 2.94
C LEU A 63 5.60 -11.69 1.60
N ASP A 64 4.28 -11.66 1.58
CA ASP A 64 3.53 -11.89 0.35
C ASP A 64 3.60 -10.66 -0.60
N PRO A 65 3.29 -10.83 -1.89
CA PRO A 65 3.34 -9.74 -2.87
C PRO A 65 2.48 -8.52 -2.51
N GLY A 66 1.36 -8.70 -1.81
CA GLY A 66 0.49 -7.63 -1.35
C GLY A 66 1.16 -6.80 -0.25
N GLN A 67 1.77 -7.45 0.74
CA GLN A 67 2.54 -6.79 1.79
C GLN A 67 3.75 -6.03 1.24
N LEU A 68 4.50 -6.62 0.30
CA LEU A 68 5.61 -5.94 -0.38
C LEU A 68 5.13 -4.72 -1.17
N SER A 69 4.00 -4.83 -1.86
CA SER A 69 3.38 -3.72 -2.58
C SER A 69 2.95 -2.60 -1.64
N LEU A 70 2.41 -2.94 -0.47
CA LEU A 70 2.01 -1.98 0.56
C LEU A 70 3.22 -1.24 1.14
N LEU A 71 4.31 -1.95 1.46
CA LEU A 71 5.56 -1.36 1.91
C LEU A 71 6.14 -0.39 0.88
N ARG A 72 6.17 -0.81 -0.38
CA ARG A 72 6.62 0.04 -1.49
C ARG A 72 5.76 1.29 -1.62
N ALA A 73 4.44 1.15 -1.65
CA ALA A 73 3.53 2.29 -1.79
C ALA A 73 3.60 3.26 -0.60
N SER A 74 3.97 2.79 0.59
CA SER A 74 4.09 3.64 1.78
C SER A 74 5.41 4.42 1.79
N ASN A 75 6.48 3.85 1.22
CA ASN A 75 7.82 4.46 1.24
C ASN A 75 8.19 5.22 -0.04
N ILE A 76 7.62 4.85 -1.17
CA ILE A 76 7.84 5.47 -2.48
C ILE A 76 6.51 6.05 -2.97
N SER A 77 6.09 7.14 -2.33
CA SER A 77 4.90 7.90 -2.72
C SER A 77 5.22 9.38 -2.76
N THR A 78 4.44 10.15 -3.54
CA THR A 78 4.59 11.61 -3.62
C THR A 78 4.58 12.27 -2.24
N GLU A 79 3.72 11.82 -1.33
CA GLU A 79 3.66 12.34 0.04
C GLU A 79 4.95 12.06 0.81
N LYS A 80 5.44 10.81 0.79
CA LYS A 80 6.65 10.40 1.50
C LYS A 80 7.89 11.13 0.95
N LEU A 81 8.04 11.19 -0.37
CA LEU A 81 9.18 11.86 -1.01
C LEU A 81 9.12 13.37 -0.83
N ALA A 82 7.94 14.00 -0.86
CA ALA A 82 7.81 15.42 -0.53
C ALA A 82 8.25 15.72 0.92
N ARG A 83 7.91 14.84 1.88
CA ARG A 83 8.39 14.97 3.28
C ARG A 83 9.90 14.78 3.39
N VAL A 84 10.49 13.89 2.61
CA VAL A 84 11.96 13.76 2.50
C VAL A 84 12.59 15.09 2.04
N ALA A 85 12.03 15.72 1.00
CA ALA A 85 12.51 17.03 0.55
C ALA A 85 12.40 18.11 1.63
N VAL A 86 11.33 18.11 2.44
CA VAL A 86 11.17 19.05 3.55
C VAL A 86 12.16 18.77 4.68
N ARG A 87 12.28 17.51 5.12
CA ARG A 87 13.18 17.08 6.20
C ARG A 87 14.62 17.51 5.94
N HIS A 88 15.09 17.27 4.71
CA HIS A 88 16.45 17.62 4.28
C HIS A 88 16.57 19.03 3.71
N ARG A 89 15.48 19.80 3.71
CA ARG A 89 15.41 21.18 3.20
C ARG A 89 15.86 21.33 1.74
N LEU A 90 15.73 20.27 0.93
CA LEU A 90 16.11 20.24 -0.49
C LEU A 90 15.38 21.32 -1.30
N TYR A 91 14.14 21.63 -0.92
CA TYR A 91 13.32 22.67 -1.56
C TYR A 91 13.98 24.06 -1.57
N ARG A 92 14.92 24.35 -0.67
CA ARG A 92 15.66 25.63 -0.64
C ARG A 92 16.64 25.81 -1.79
N TYR A 93 17.03 24.71 -2.42
CA TYR A 93 17.99 24.69 -3.52
C TYR A 93 17.31 24.57 -4.89
N LEU A 94 15.98 24.43 -4.92
CA LEU A 94 15.18 24.39 -6.13
C LEU A 94 15.21 25.74 -6.85
N ARG A 95 15.56 25.73 -8.12
CA ARG A 95 15.52 26.90 -9.01
C ARG A 95 14.18 26.96 -9.73
N HIS A 96 13.44 28.03 -9.52
CA HIS A 96 12.20 28.33 -10.22
C HIS A 96 11.95 29.84 -10.29
N LYS A 97 11.07 30.27 -11.19
CA LYS A 97 10.63 31.68 -11.33
C LYS A 97 9.14 31.88 -10.98
N SER A 98 8.54 30.96 -10.24
CA SER A 98 7.09 30.95 -9.95
C SER A 98 6.77 31.13 -8.47
N ALA A 99 6.13 32.24 -8.11
CA ALA A 99 5.69 32.53 -6.73
C ALA A 99 4.62 31.54 -6.23
N ALA A 100 3.80 30.98 -7.13
CA ALA A 100 2.79 29.99 -6.76
C ALA A 100 3.42 28.66 -6.25
N ILE A 101 4.68 28.40 -6.61
CA ILE A 101 5.44 27.27 -6.05
C ILE A 101 5.84 27.59 -4.61
N ASP A 102 6.32 28.81 -4.35
CA ASP A 102 6.72 29.24 -2.99
C ASP A 102 5.55 29.13 -2.01
N ASP A 103 4.38 29.61 -2.39
CA ASP A 103 3.19 29.58 -1.52
C ASP A 103 2.81 28.13 -1.15
N LYS A 104 2.79 27.22 -2.13
CA LYS A 104 2.45 25.80 -1.93
C LYS A 104 3.50 25.06 -1.12
N VAL A 105 4.79 25.31 -1.38
CA VAL A 105 5.88 24.70 -0.63
C VAL A 105 5.86 25.20 0.80
N LYS A 106 5.65 26.49 1.02
CA LYS A 106 5.55 27.08 2.37
C LYS A 106 4.36 26.51 3.15
N GLU A 107 3.18 26.44 2.54
CA GLU A 107 2.00 25.82 3.16
C GLU A 107 2.28 24.38 3.59
N PHE A 108 2.92 23.59 2.71
CA PHE A 108 3.28 22.21 3.01
C PHE A 108 4.32 22.09 4.13
N VAL A 109 5.38 22.91 4.09
CA VAL A 109 6.42 22.94 5.12
C VAL A 109 5.84 23.33 6.49
N ASP A 110 4.99 24.35 6.54
CA ASP A 110 4.35 24.82 7.76
C ASP A 110 3.39 23.77 8.34
N ALA A 111 2.71 23.02 7.48
CA ALA A 111 1.83 21.92 7.89
C ALA A 111 2.63 20.74 8.45
N VAL A 112 3.65 20.26 7.72
CA VAL A 112 4.53 19.16 8.17
C VAL A 112 5.22 19.50 9.49
N SER A 113 5.62 20.75 9.70
CA SER A 113 6.27 21.19 10.96
C SER A 113 5.34 21.18 12.18
N LYS A 114 4.02 21.11 11.97
CA LYS A 114 3.00 21.05 13.04
C LYS A 114 2.46 19.63 13.23
N GLU A 115 2.82 18.71 12.35
CA GLU A 115 2.43 17.30 12.45
C GLU A 115 3.43 16.56 13.33
N ASP A 116 2.95 15.54 14.04
CA ASP A 116 3.83 14.60 14.72
C ASP A 116 4.48 13.68 13.67
N ASP A 117 5.75 13.31 13.85
CA ASP A 117 6.55 12.55 12.87
C ASP A 117 5.98 11.15 12.55
N THR A 118 4.93 10.74 13.26
CA THR A 118 4.29 9.42 13.21
C THR A 118 3.23 9.26 12.12
N ALA A 119 2.88 10.29 11.34
CA ALA A 119 1.82 10.19 10.34
C ALA A 119 2.25 9.37 9.10
N ILE A 120 1.87 8.09 9.07
CA ILE A 120 2.18 7.16 7.95
C ILE A 120 1.31 7.42 6.72
N TYR A 121 0.03 7.75 6.94
CA TYR A 121 -0.96 7.91 5.87
C TYR A 121 -1.51 9.33 5.79
N GLY A 122 -1.00 10.05 4.79
CA GLY A 122 -1.49 11.36 4.40
C GLY A 122 -1.09 12.50 5.34
N GLY A 123 -1.08 13.72 4.81
CA GLY A 123 -0.92 14.97 5.55
C GLY A 123 -2.20 15.78 5.66
N THR A 124 -2.16 16.83 6.47
CA THR A 124 -3.25 17.82 6.59
C THR A 124 -3.47 18.58 5.27
N VAL A 125 -2.41 18.74 4.50
CA VAL A 125 -2.38 19.44 3.21
C VAL A 125 -1.83 18.54 2.10
N LYS A 126 -2.10 18.91 0.85
CA LYS A 126 -1.61 18.15 -0.32
C LYS A 126 -0.11 18.35 -0.50
N ALA A 127 0.66 17.27 -0.55
CA ALA A 127 2.05 17.32 -1.01
C ALA A 127 2.18 17.98 -2.39
N PRO A 128 2.97 19.06 -2.51
CA PRO A 128 3.34 19.62 -3.80
C PRO A 128 4.16 18.60 -4.59
N LYS A 129 3.68 18.19 -5.77
CA LYS A 129 4.35 17.15 -6.59
C LYS A 129 5.82 17.48 -6.86
N ILE A 130 6.12 18.76 -7.06
CA ILE A 130 7.48 19.27 -7.27
C ILE A 130 8.48 18.85 -6.18
N LEU A 131 8.04 18.68 -4.92
CA LEU A 131 8.92 18.25 -3.85
C LEU A 131 9.29 16.77 -3.96
N ALA A 132 8.39 15.93 -4.47
CA ALA A 132 8.71 14.55 -4.79
C ALA A 132 9.58 14.48 -6.05
N ASP A 133 9.22 15.25 -7.08
CA ASP A 133 9.95 15.25 -8.35
C ASP A 133 11.43 15.59 -8.17
N ILE A 134 11.78 16.54 -7.29
CA ILE A 134 13.17 16.89 -7.03
C ILE A 134 13.95 15.81 -6.27
N VAL A 135 13.28 14.99 -5.48
CA VAL A 135 13.92 13.86 -4.79
C VAL A 135 14.21 12.76 -5.80
N GLU A 136 13.25 12.48 -6.69
CA GLU A 136 13.40 11.53 -7.80
C GLU A 136 14.49 12.00 -8.78
N SER A 137 14.50 13.28 -9.16
CA SER A 137 15.51 13.82 -10.06
C SER A 137 16.92 13.78 -9.47
N VAL A 138 17.09 14.02 -8.16
CA VAL A 138 18.39 13.87 -7.49
C VAL A 138 18.80 12.40 -7.45
N ALA A 139 17.88 11.47 -7.20
CA ALA A 139 18.16 10.03 -7.29
C ALA A 139 18.63 9.65 -8.71
N ALA A 140 18.00 10.18 -9.75
CA ALA A 140 18.40 9.96 -11.13
C ALA A 140 19.77 10.56 -11.46
N ALA A 141 20.05 11.78 -10.98
CA ALA A 141 21.36 12.39 -11.15
C ALA A 141 22.46 11.49 -10.58
N ILE A 142 22.28 10.98 -9.35
CA ILE A 142 23.23 10.04 -8.74
C ILE A 142 23.32 8.76 -9.57
N TYR A 143 22.18 8.20 -9.98
CA TYR A 143 22.11 6.96 -10.76
C TYR A 143 22.85 7.06 -12.09
N ILE A 144 22.76 8.20 -12.78
CA ILE A 144 23.49 8.45 -14.03
C ILE A 144 24.99 8.67 -13.75
N ASP A 145 25.34 9.45 -12.73
CA ASP A 145 26.73 9.77 -12.38
C ASP A 145 27.53 8.52 -11.98
N ILE A 146 26.87 7.54 -11.34
CA ILE A 146 27.46 6.22 -11.02
C ILE A 146 27.31 5.18 -12.14
N ASN A 147 27.01 5.60 -13.37
CA ASN A 147 26.86 4.75 -14.55
C ASN A 147 25.80 3.63 -14.38
N PHE A 148 24.62 4.00 -13.91
CA PHE A 148 23.45 3.14 -13.77
C PHE A 148 23.62 1.95 -12.80
N ASP A 149 24.47 2.10 -11.77
CA ASP A 149 24.62 1.11 -10.70
C ASP A 149 23.52 1.27 -9.63
N LEU A 150 22.50 0.41 -9.71
CA LEU A 150 21.34 0.45 -8.82
C LEU A 150 21.70 0.13 -7.35
N GLN A 151 22.69 -0.73 -7.11
CA GLN A 151 23.08 -1.09 -5.75
C GLN A 151 23.79 0.08 -5.07
N ARG A 152 24.69 0.75 -5.78
CA ARG A 152 25.34 1.97 -5.29
C ARG A 152 24.34 3.10 -5.10
N LEU A 153 23.38 3.28 -6.01
CA LEU A 153 22.28 4.24 -5.84
C LEU A 153 21.59 4.02 -4.49
N TRP A 154 21.20 2.77 -4.18
CA TRP A 154 20.54 2.46 -2.92
C TRP A 154 21.42 2.79 -1.70
N VAL A 155 22.70 2.43 -1.72
CA VAL A 155 23.63 2.71 -0.62
C VAL A 155 23.77 4.21 -0.35
N ILE A 156 23.86 5.01 -1.40
CA ILE A 156 23.98 6.47 -1.29
C ILE A 156 22.65 7.09 -0.84
N PHE A 157 21.56 6.69 -1.46
CA PHE A 157 20.28 7.40 -1.34
C PHE A 157 19.45 6.96 -0.12
N ARG A 158 19.65 5.74 0.40
CA ARG A 158 18.84 5.19 1.50
C ARG A 158 18.78 6.09 2.73
N GLY A 159 19.89 6.77 3.06
CA GLY A 159 19.97 7.66 4.23
C GLY A 159 19.00 8.83 4.14
N LEU A 160 18.68 9.30 2.92
CA LEU A 160 17.71 10.37 2.71
C LEU A 160 16.27 9.90 2.97
N LEU A 161 15.97 8.64 2.68
CA LEU A 161 14.64 8.06 2.84
C LEU A 161 14.28 7.74 4.30
N GLU A 162 15.26 7.72 5.20
CA GLU A 162 15.04 7.42 6.61
C GLU A 162 14.16 8.48 7.31
N PRO A 163 13.30 8.06 8.26
CA PRO A 163 13.03 6.67 8.64
C PRO A 163 12.20 5.93 7.57
N ILE A 164 12.60 4.71 7.20
CA ILE A 164 11.81 3.82 6.34
C ILE A 164 10.63 3.25 7.14
N ILE A 165 9.42 3.36 6.58
CA ILE A 165 8.20 2.82 7.16
C ILE A 165 8.24 1.29 7.07
N THR A 166 8.10 0.65 8.22
CA THR A 166 8.13 -0.81 8.39
C THR A 166 6.73 -1.42 8.35
N LEU A 167 6.66 -2.74 8.21
CA LEU A 167 5.37 -3.44 8.23
C LEU A 167 4.71 -3.38 9.61
N GLU A 168 5.50 -3.42 10.68
CA GLU A 168 5.02 -3.32 12.06
C GLU A 168 4.33 -1.99 12.32
N GLU A 169 4.91 -0.88 11.84
CA GLU A 169 4.30 0.45 11.93
C GLU A 169 3.00 0.53 11.11
N LEU A 170 2.97 -0.07 9.91
CA LEU A 170 1.75 -0.16 9.08
C LEU A 170 0.66 -0.99 9.77
N GLN A 171 1.04 -2.04 10.51
CA GLN A 171 0.10 -2.86 11.29
C GLN A 171 -0.43 -2.14 12.53
N GLN A 172 0.40 -1.31 13.17
CA GLN A 172 0.00 -0.50 14.33
C GLN A 172 -0.89 0.68 13.92
N GLN A 173 -0.70 1.23 12.72
CA GLN A 173 -1.50 2.32 12.19
C GLN A 173 -2.12 1.94 10.84
N PRO A 174 -3.01 0.93 10.77
CA PRO A 174 -3.55 0.46 9.50
C PRO A 174 -4.29 1.56 8.75
N GLN A 175 -4.27 1.46 7.42
CA GLN A 175 -4.88 2.46 6.56
C GLN A 175 -6.39 2.60 6.91
N PRO A 176 -6.88 3.80 7.26
CA PRO A 176 -8.23 4.00 7.81
C PRO A 176 -9.38 3.47 6.95
N VAL A 177 -9.26 3.54 5.62
CA VAL A 177 -10.27 3.01 4.70
C VAL A 177 -10.28 1.49 4.80
N THR A 178 -9.12 0.83 4.69
CA THR A 178 -9.00 -0.62 4.83
C THR A 178 -9.52 -1.09 6.19
N MET A 179 -9.09 -0.45 7.28
CA MET A 179 -9.54 -0.77 8.64
C MET A 179 -11.06 -0.62 8.80
N LEU A 180 -11.67 0.41 8.18
CA LEU A 180 -13.13 0.58 8.19
C LEU A 180 -13.84 -0.57 7.49
N PHE A 181 -13.35 -1.00 6.33
CA PHE A 181 -13.90 -2.13 5.60
C PHE A 181 -13.78 -3.43 6.41
N GLU A 182 -12.59 -3.72 6.97
CA GLU A 182 -12.35 -4.90 7.79
C GLU A 182 -13.23 -4.94 9.04
N LEU A 183 -13.31 -3.83 9.80
CA LEU A 183 -14.12 -3.75 11.01
C LEU A 183 -15.60 -4.00 10.70
N CYS A 184 -16.12 -3.38 9.64
CA CYS A 184 -17.52 -3.57 9.26
C CYS A 184 -17.77 -4.97 8.72
N GLN A 185 -16.86 -5.53 7.91
CA GLN A 185 -16.97 -6.88 7.37
C GLN A 185 -16.97 -7.93 8.48
N LYS A 186 -16.10 -7.82 9.50
CA LYS A 186 -16.10 -8.68 10.69
C LYS A 186 -17.43 -8.67 11.45
N GLN A 187 -18.18 -7.57 11.35
CA GLN A 187 -19.51 -7.42 11.95
C GLN A 187 -20.67 -7.79 10.99
N GLY A 188 -20.38 -8.33 9.80
CA GLY A 188 -21.39 -8.63 8.78
C GLY A 188 -22.06 -7.40 8.18
N LYS A 189 -21.42 -6.22 8.27
CA LYS A 189 -21.94 -4.95 7.77
C LYS A 189 -21.29 -4.58 6.45
N ARG A 190 -22.11 -4.07 5.52
CA ARG A 190 -21.67 -3.55 4.23
C ARG A 190 -21.29 -2.07 4.35
N VAL A 191 -20.12 -1.72 3.83
CA VAL A 191 -19.65 -0.32 3.74
C VAL A 191 -19.75 0.16 2.31
N ASP A 192 -20.34 1.34 2.12
CA ASP A 192 -20.34 2.05 0.84
C ASP A 192 -19.79 3.47 1.05
N ILE A 193 -18.81 3.86 0.23
CA ILE A 193 -18.24 5.22 0.26
C ILE A 193 -18.67 5.97 -1.00
N LYS A 194 -19.60 6.93 -0.82
CA LYS A 194 -20.09 7.76 -1.93
C LYS A 194 -19.27 9.04 -2.05
N HIS A 195 -19.05 9.45 -3.29
CA HIS A 195 -18.23 10.61 -3.63
C HIS A 195 -19.07 11.68 -4.30
N TRP A 196 -18.85 12.93 -3.91
CA TRP A 196 -19.38 14.09 -4.61
C TRP A 196 -18.48 15.31 -4.40
N ARG A 197 -18.75 16.38 -5.13
CA ARG A 197 -18.04 17.65 -4.98
C ARG A 197 -18.97 18.74 -4.47
N LYS A 198 -18.43 19.64 -3.66
CA LYS A 198 -19.08 20.88 -3.23
C LYS A 198 -18.11 22.03 -3.47
N GLY A 199 -18.29 22.74 -4.58
CA GLY A 199 -17.33 23.74 -5.05
C GLY A 199 -15.97 23.09 -5.37
N ALA A 200 -14.89 23.67 -4.85
CA ALA A 200 -13.52 23.15 -5.01
C ALA A 200 -13.20 21.92 -4.14
N LYS A 201 -14.06 21.58 -3.16
CA LYS A 201 -13.80 20.49 -2.20
C LYS A 201 -14.43 19.18 -2.67
N ASN A 202 -13.65 18.10 -2.64
CA ASN A 202 -14.14 16.74 -2.76
C ASN A 202 -14.66 16.27 -1.40
N ILE A 203 -15.79 15.59 -1.40
CA ILE A 203 -16.43 15.03 -0.21
C ILE A 203 -16.61 13.54 -0.43
N ALA A 204 -16.18 12.75 0.56
CA ALA A 204 -16.50 11.34 0.65
C ALA A 204 -17.40 11.12 1.86
N SER A 205 -18.43 10.31 1.69
CA SER A 205 -19.37 9.98 2.76
C SER A 205 -19.49 8.49 2.92
N VAL A 206 -19.30 8.03 4.15
CA VAL A 206 -19.34 6.63 4.55
C VAL A 206 -20.76 6.28 4.97
N TYR A 207 -21.26 5.20 4.37
CA TYR A 207 -22.52 4.58 4.73
C TYR A 207 -22.25 3.15 5.19
N VAL A 208 -22.87 2.73 6.28
CA VAL A 208 -22.80 1.35 6.79
C VAL A 208 -24.22 0.79 6.82
N ASN A 209 -24.45 -0.31 6.08
CA ASN A 209 -25.78 -0.87 5.82
C ASN A 209 -26.78 0.19 5.31
N GLY A 210 -26.31 1.10 4.45
CA GLY A 210 -27.12 2.20 3.90
C GLY A 210 -27.33 3.40 4.83
N VAL A 211 -26.93 3.31 6.10
CA VAL A 211 -27.05 4.41 7.08
C VAL A 211 -25.81 5.31 7.03
N PHE A 212 -26.02 6.61 6.95
CA PHE A 212 -24.92 7.59 6.98
C PHE A 212 -24.19 7.57 8.33
N VAL A 213 -22.87 7.43 8.30
CA VAL A 213 -22.03 7.43 9.51
C VAL A 213 -21.23 8.72 9.61
N ALA A 214 -20.41 9.02 8.62
CA ALA A 214 -19.52 10.18 8.63
C ALA A 214 -19.20 10.65 7.21
N SER A 215 -18.67 11.87 7.11
CA SER A 215 -18.16 12.42 5.88
C SER A 215 -16.84 13.14 6.10
N GLY A 216 -15.96 13.04 5.10
CA GLY A 216 -14.68 13.73 5.05
C GLY A 216 -14.63 14.64 3.85
N SER A 217 -13.92 15.76 3.99
CA SER A 217 -13.69 16.67 2.86
C SER A 217 -12.20 16.94 2.69
N SER A 218 -11.79 17.14 1.43
CA SER A 218 -10.43 17.55 1.06
C SER A 218 -10.44 18.06 -0.38
N GLU A 219 -9.42 18.85 -0.76
CA GLU A 219 -9.17 19.18 -2.16
C GLU A 219 -8.78 17.94 -2.99
N GLN A 220 -8.37 16.85 -2.35
CA GLN A 220 -8.03 15.60 -2.99
C GLN A 220 -9.09 14.52 -2.75
N LYS A 221 -9.43 13.78 -3.81
CA LYS A 221 -10.42 12.70 -3.75
C LYS A 221 -10.01 11.60 -2.76
N GLU A 222 -8.77 11.13 -2.84
CA GLU A 222 -8.29 10.05 -1.96
C GLU A 222 -8.17 10.50 -0.49
N MET A 223 -7.74 11.75 -0.25
CA MET A 223 -7.71 12.29 1.11
C MET A 223 -9.11 12.49 1.69
N SER A 224 -10.10 12.84 0.86
CA SER A 224 -11.49 12.95 1.31
C SER A 224 -12.02 11.59 1.80
N LYS A 225 -11.67 10.48 1.12
CA LYS A 225 -11.98 9.12 1.57
C LYS A 225 -11.30 8.80 2.89
N LEU A 226 -10.01 9.08 2.98
CA LEU A 226 -9.21 8.81 4.18
C LEU A 226 -9.81 9.53 5.39
N ASN A 227 -10.13 10.82 5.25
CA ASN A 227 -10.75 11.63 6.30
C ASN A 227 -12.14 11.12 6.67
N ALA A 228 -12.95 10.70 5.70
CA ALA A 228 -14.27 10.14 5.95
C ALA A 228 -14.18 8.83 6.72
N ALA A 229 -13.21 7.98 6.38
CA ALA A 229 -12.97 6.71 7.06
C ALA A 229 -12.44 6.91 8.48
N LYS A 230 -11.48 7.82 8.71
CA LYS A 230 -11.01 8.21 10.05
C LYS A 230 -12.17 8.64 10.96
N GLN A 231 -13.05 9.51 10.46
CA GLN A 231 -14.23 9.96 11.23
C GLN A 231 -15.25 8.82 11.44
N ALA A 232 -15.46 7.96 10.46
CA ALA A 232 -16.37 6.83 10.59
C ALA A 232 -15.89 5.84 11.65
N LEU A 233 -14.60 5.47 11.64
CA LEU A 233 -13.97 4.61 12.64
C LEU A 233 -14.15 5.18 14.06
N HIS A 234 -13.91 6.48 14.24
CA HIS A 234 -14.09 7.14 15.54
C HIS A 234 -15.55 7.11 16.02
N LYS A 235 -16.54 7.30 15.13
CA LYS A 235 -17.96 7.19 15.52
C LYS A 235 -18.38 5.75 15.81
N LEU A 236 -17.84 4.79 15.07
CA LEU A 236 -18.13 3.36 15.26
C LEU A 236 -17.50 2.83 16.56
N SER A 237 -16.32 3.33 16.95
CA SER A 237 -15.70 2.97 18.23
C SER A 237 -16.43 3.58 19.44
N GLN A 238 -17.04 4.76 19.31
CA GLN A 238 -17.81 5.38 20.40
C GLN A 238 -19.19 4.75 20.64
N SER A 239 -19.74 4.06 19.64
CA SER A 239 -21.06 3.40 19.72
C SER A 239 -20.98 1.93 20.19
N MET A 240 -19.81 1.45 20.58
CA MET A 240 -19.57 0.08 21.03
C MET A 240 -18.52 0.02 22.15
N PRO A 241 -18.70 -0.79 23.20
CA PRO A 241 -17.59 -1.12 24.09
C PRO A 241 -16.65 -2.08 23.35
N ILE A 242 -15.44 -1.63 22.99
CA ILE A 242 -14.41 -2.50 22.40
C ILE A 242 -13.20 -2.54 23.32
N ASN A 243 -12.88 -3.74 23.77
CA ASN A 243 -11.61 -4.09 24.41
C ASN A 243 -10.54 -4.06 23.30
N ILE A 244 -9.89 -2.92 23.11
CA ILE A 244 -8.77 -2.78 22.16
C ILE A 244 -7.52 -3.27 22.87
N GLY A 245 -7.29 -4.58 22.83
CA GLY A 245 -5.96 -5.14 22.99
C GLY A 245 -5.16 -4.98 21.69
N PRO A 246 -3.81 -5.00 21.73
CA PRO A 246 -2.99 -4.95 20.52
C PRO A 246 -3.39 -6.10 19.58
N PRO A 247 -3.32 -5.91 18.25
CA PRO A 247 -3.74 -6.93 17.31
C PRO A 247 -2.84 -8.14 17.44
N GLN A 248 -3.35 -9.19 18.09
CA GLN A 248 -2.84 -10.53 17.86
C GLN A 248 -3.22 -10.86 16.43
N PHE A 249 -2.23 -11.14 15.58
CA PHE A 249 -2.41 -11.73 14.27
C PHE A 249 -3.04 -13.13 14.44
N SER A 250 -4.34 -13.16 14.70
CA SER A 250 -5.18 -14.32 14.47
C SER A 250 -5.47 -14.33 12.98
N VAL A 251 -4.87 -15.30 12.29
CA VAL A 251 -5.09 -15.69 10.89
C VAL A 251 -6.49 -15.31 10.42
N GLU A 252 -6.53 -14.38 9.47
CA GLU A 252 -7.75 -13.73 8.99
C GLU A 252 -8.67 -14.71 8.26
N LEU A 253 -9.90 -14.82 8.76
CA LEU A 253 -11.07 -15.31 8.04
C LEU A 253 -11.72 -14.13 7.31
N ASN A 254 -11.39 -13.92 6.04
CA ASN A 254 -12.08 -12.98 5.14
C ASN A 254 -13.19 -13.68 4.36
N GLY A 255 -14.31 -12.96 4.17
CA GLY A 255 -15.53 -13.43 3.52
C GLY A 255 -15.71 -12.85 2.11
N SER A 256 -15.06 -13.43 1.11
CA SER A 256 -15.77 -14.42 0.29
C SER A 256 -15.47 -15.76 0.96
N PHE A 257 -16.42 -16.67 1.11
CA PHE A 257 -16.14 -17.91 1.84
C PHE A 257 -15.17 -18.86 1.08
N GLU A 258 -14.25 -18.33 0.26
CA GLU A 258 -13.26 -19.08 -0.51
C GLU A 258 -11.85 -18.59 -0.18
N ILE A 259 -11.10 -19.44 0.52
CA ILE A 259 -9.67 -19.26 0.72
C ILE A 259 -9.01 -19.18 -0.66
N GLU A 260 -8.35 -18.07 -0.97
CA GLU A 260 -7.64 -17.94 -2.25
C GLU A 260 -6.54 -19.01 -2.34
N GLY A 261 -6.53 -19.76 -3.44
CA GLY A 261 -5.66 -20.92 -3.60
C GLY A 261 -6.01 -22.11 -2.70
N ALA A 262 -7.24 -22.23 -2.18
CA ALA A 262 -7.66 -23.27 -1.23
C ALA A 262 -7.26 -24.69 -1.66
N LYS A 263 -7.42 -25.03 -2.94
CA LYS A 263 -7.05 -26.36 -3.46
C LYS A 263 -5.55 -26.65 -3.28
N GLN A 264 -4.70 -25.65 -3.53
CA GLN A 264 -3.25 -25.76 -3.36
C GLN A 264 -2.89 -25.81 -1.86
N LYS A 265 -3.48 -24.91 -1.07
CA LYS A 265 -3.27 -24.85 0.39
C LYS A 265 -3.69 -26.14 1.09
N LEU A 266 -4.81 -26.76 0.70
CA LEU A 266 -5.25 -28.04 1.25
C LEU A 266 -4.29 -29.17 0.89
N HIS A 267 -3.74 -29.16 -0.32
CA HIS A 267 -2.74 -30.14 -0.75
C HIS A 267 -1.43 -29.98 0.03
N GLU A 268 -0.94 -28.75 0.21
CA GLU A 268 0.23 -28.44 1.04
C GLU A 268 0.00 -28.85 2.50
N LEU A 269 -1.18 -28.58 3.03
CA LEU A 269 -1.55 -28.97 4.38
C LEU A 269 -1.52 -30.49 4.58
N CYS A 270 -2.11 -31.25 3.67
CA CYS A 270 -2.06 -32.72 3.72
C CYS A 270 -0.61 -33.22 3.67
N SER A 271 0.24 -32.60 2.85
CA SER A 271 1.67 -32.90 2.78
C SER A 271 2.38 -32.64 4.12
N MET A 272 2.18 -31.46 4.71
CA MET A 272 2.78 -31.07 5.99
C MET A 272 2.36 -31.99 7.14
N LYS A 273 1.08 -32.36 7.21
CA LYS A 273 0.52 -33.23 8.25
C LYS A 273 0.68 -34.72 7.93
N LYS A 274 1.33 -35.07 6.82
CA LYS A 274 1.51 -36.46 6.32
C LYS A 274 0.18 -37.22 6.13
N TRP A 275 -0.88 -36.51 5.75
CA TRP A 275 -2.17 -37.11 5.40
C TRP A 275 -2.20 -37.54 3.93
N PRO A 276 -3.02 -38.53 3.56
CA PRO A 276 -3.30 -38.84 2.16
C PRO A 276 -3.80 -37.61 1.40
N LYS A 277 -3.55 -37.58 0.08
CA LYS A 277 -3.96 -36.46 -0.77
C LYS A 277 -5.49 -36.28 -0.76
N PRO A 278 -5.97 -35.03 -0.86
CA PRO A 278 -7.40 -34.74 -0.92
C PRO A 278 -8.03 -35.36 -2.18
N ILE A 279 -9.19 -35.99 -2.01
CA ILE A 279 -9.96 -36.62 -3.09
C ILE A 279 -11.15 -35.71 -3.41
N TYR A 280 -11.28 -35.32 -4.68
CA TYR A 280 -12.37 -34.48 -5.17
C TYR A 280 -13.38 -35.29 -5.98
N ARG A 281 -14.67 -34.99 -5.86
CA ARG A 281 -15.75 -35.59 -6.66
C ARG A 281 -16.74 -34.52 -7.11
N ILE A 282 -17.27 -34.67 -8.32
CA ILE A 282 -18.34 -33.82 -8.84
C ILE A 282 -19.66 -34.41 -8.37
N GLU A 283 -20.39 -33.66 -7.54
CA GLU A 283 -21.69 -34.07 -6.97
C GLU A 283 -22.86 -33.58 -7.82
N LYS A 284 -22.68 -32.45 -8.52
CA LYS A 284 -23.67 -31.90 -9.45
C LYS A 284 -22.97 -31.36 -10.69
N ASP A 285 -23.51 -31.71 -11.84
CA ASP A 285 -23.16 -31.16 -13.16
C ASP A 285 -24.47 -30.98 -13.93
N ALA A 286 -24.97 -29.75 -13.98
CA ALA A 286 -26.29 -29.46 -14.55
C ALA A 286 -26.30 -28.11 -15.27
N GLY A 287 -27.28 -27.95 -16.16
CA GLY A 287 -27.52 -26.71 -16.91
C GLY A 287 -27.10 -26.80 -18.38
N PRO A 288 -27.58 -25.86 -19.21
CA PRO A 288 -27.24 -25.82 -20.63
C PRO A 288 -25.74 -25.46 -20.81
N PRO A 289 -25.12 -25.77 -21.96
CA PRO A 289 -23.68 -25.54 -22.17
C PRO A 289 -23.19 -24.11 -21.89
N HIS A 290 -24.05 -23.09 -22.04
CA HIS A 290 -23.74 -21.67 -21.81
C HIS A 290 -24.02 -21.18 -20.38
N GLU A 291 -24.60 -22.01 -19.51
CA GLU A 291 -24.89 -21.69 -18.11
C GLU A 291 -24.71 -22.93 -17.21
N ARG A 292 -23.67 -23.70 -17.49
CA ARG A 292 -23.37 -24.95 -16.80
C ARG A 292 -22.89 -24.67 -15.38
N LYS A 293 -23.37 -25.46 -14.43
CA LYS A 293 -23.17 -25.29 -12.99
C LYS A 293 -22.65 -26.58 -12.37
N PHE A 294 -21.59 -26.45 -11.57
CA PHE A 294 -20.88 -27.55 -10.92
C PHE A 294 -20.89 -27.40 -9.41
N VAL A 295 -21.08 -28.50 -8.70
CA VAL A 295 -20.86 -28.60 -7.25
C VAL A 295 -19.89 -29.75 -7.02
N CYS A 296 -18.84 -29.51 -6.24
CA CYS A 296 -17.83 -30.52 -5.92
C CYS A 296 -17.79 -30.79 -4.41
N SER A 297 -17.44 -32.01 -4.04
CA SER A 297 -17.09 -32.40 -2.68
C SER A 297 -15.59 -32.69 -2.60
N VAL A 298 -15.01 -32.52 -1.41
CA VAL A 298 -13.63 -32.90 -1.11
C VAL A 298 -13.59 -33.76 0.14
N GLN A 299 -12.71 -34.77 0.14
CA GLN A 299 -12.52 -35.69 1.25
C GLN A 299 -11.04 -35.82 1.61
N VAL A 300 -10.72 -35.75 2.91
CA VAL A 300 -9.37 -35.96 3.46
C VAL A 300 -9.46 -36.93 4.64
N ALA A 301 -8.65 -37.99 4.58
CA ALA A 301 -8.48 -38.92 5.68
C ALA A 301 -7.42 -38.38 6.65
N THR A 302 -7.74 -38.29 7.94
CA THR A 302 -6.82 -37.86 9.00
C THR A 302 -6.67 -38.97 10.05
N ILE A 303 -5.79 -38.75 11.03
CA ILE A 303 -5.58 -39.69 12.16
C ILE A 303 -6.84 -39.85 13.02
N GLY A 304 -7.70 -38.83 13.09
CA GLY A 304 -8.92 -38.81 13.91
C GLY A 304 -10.21 -39.14 13.16
N GLY A 305 -10.12 -39.51 11.87
CA GLY A 305 -11.29 -39.81 11.03
C GLY A 305 -11.20 -39.18 9.65
N THR A 306 -12.25 -39.39 8.86
CA THR A 306 -12.33 -38.84 7.50
C THR A 306 -13.24 -37.64 7.47
N PHE A 307 -12.73 -36.51 6.99
CA PHE A 307 -13.49 -35.27 6.84
C PHE A 307 -13.91 -35.10 5.39
N SER A 308 -15.16 -34.69 5.17
CA SER A 308 -15.70 -34.39 3.86
C SER A 308 -16.50 -33.09 3.88
N MET A 309 -16.34 -32.25 2.85
CA MET A 309 -17.11 -31.02 2.70
C MET A 309 -17.62 -30.86 1.27
N LEU A 310 -18.81 -30.28 1.15
CA LEU A 310 -19.46 -29.91 -0.10
C LEU A 310 -19.24 -28.41 -0.35
N GLY A 311 -18.73 -28.04 -1.51
CA GLY A 311 -18.53 -26.63 -1.90
C GLY A 311 -19.77 -25.96 -2.48
N ASP A 312 -19.65 -24.68 -2.81
CA ASP A 312 -20.71 -23.91 -3.47
C ASP A 312 -20.84 -24.26 -4.96
N GLU A 313 -21.98 -23.90 -5.55
CA GLU A 313 -22.22 -23.99 -6.99
C GLU A 313 -21.39 -22.96 -7.77
N LYS A 314 -20.63 -23.42 -8.78
CA LYS A 314 -19.77 -22.58 -9.62
C LYS A 314 -19.93 -22.88 -11.10
N SER A 315 -19.53 -21.93 -11.95
CA SER A 315 -19.56 -22.10 -13.41
C SER A 315 -18.40 -22.93 -13.96
N ARG A 316 -17.35 -23.17 -13.15
CA ARG A 316 -16.18 -23.98 -13.52
C ARG A 316 -15.83 -25.01 -12.45
N ILE A 317 -15.46 -26.21 -12.87
CA ILE A 317 -15.03 -27.30 -11.97
C ILE A 317 -13.87 -26.87 -11.06
N LYS A 318 -12.87 -26.14 -11.60
CA LYS A 318 -11.73 -25.67 -10.81
C LYS A 318 -12.14 -24.72 -9.67
N GLU A 319 -13.16 -23.91 -9.88
CA GLU A 319 -13.71 -22.99 -8.88
C GLU A 319 -14.55 -23.76 -7.85
N ALA A 320 -15.34 -24.75 -8.29
CA ALA A 320 -16.10 -25.64 -7.40
C ALA A 320 -15.19 -26.47 -6.48
N ASP A 321 -14.09 -27.02 -7.02
CA ASP A 321 -13.07 -27.72 -6.22
C ASP A 321 -12.43 -26.79 -5.18
N SER A 322 -12.10 -25.56 -5.59
CA SER A 322 -11.50 -24.57 -4.67
C SER A 322 -12.49 -24.17 -3.57
N SER A 323 -13.78 -24.11 -3.89
CA SER A 323 -14.85 -23.88 -2.92
C SER A 323 -14.91 -24.97 -1.87
N ALA A 324 -14.98 -26.24 -2.30
CA ALA A 324 -15.01 -27.40 -1.41
C ALA A 324 -13.76 -27.47 -0.51
N ALA A 325 -12.58 -27.20 -1.09
CA ALA A 325 -11.31 -27.15 -0.36
C ALA A 325 -11.31 -26.07 0.73
N SER A 326 -11.87 -24.90 0.42
CA SER A 326 -11.98 -23.78 1.37
C SER A 326 -12.79 -24.18 2.59
N TYR A 327 -13.95 -24.83 2.38
CA TYR A 327 -14.84 -25.26 3.47
C TYR A 327 -14.19 -26.34 4.32
N LEU A 328 -13.47 -27.28 3.71
CA LEU A 328 -12.76 -28.32 4.46
C LEU A 328 -11.64 -27.75 5.33
N ILE A 329 -10.83 -26.81 4.81
CA ILE A 329 -9.77 -26.16 5.61
C ILE A 329 -10.38 -25.45 6.83
N ARG A 330 -11.52 -24.76 6.66
CA ARG A 330 -12.20 -24.11 7.78
C ARG A 330 -12.71 -25.11 8.82
N ALA A 331 -13.37 -26.17 8.37
CA ALA A 331 -13.86 -27.21 9.27
C ALA A 331 -12.74 -27.85 10.10
N LEU A 332 -11.56 -28.05 9.49
CA LEU A 332 -10.37 -28.57 10.18
C LEU A 332 -9.82 -27.57 11.21
N HIS A 333 -9.89 -26.26 10.96
CA HIS A 333 -9.52 -25.22 11.92
C HIS A 333 -10.48 -25.17 13.10
N GLU A 334 -11.80 -25.18 12.84
CA GLU A 334 -12.82 -25.15 13.90
C GLU A 334 -12.79 -26.40 14.78
N SER A 335 -12.34 -27.53 14.23
CA SER A 335 -12.22 -28.80 14.95
C SER A 335 -10.88 -28.97 15.69
N ASN A 336 -10.01 -27.95 15.75
CA ASN A 336 -8.66 -27.99 16.33
C ASN A 336 -7.73 -29.09 15.75
N TYR A 337 -7.94 -29.51 14.49
CA TYR A 337 -7.02 -30.42 13.79
C TYR A 337 -5.84 -29.69 13.12
N LEU A 338 -6.00 -28.37 12.97
CA LEU A 338 -4.99 -27.42 12.51
C LEU A 338 -4.47 -26.62 13.69
#